data_AF-V6K5Q4-F1
#
_entry.id   AF-V6K5Q4-F1
#
_cell.length_a   1.000
_cell.length_b   1.000
_cell.length_c   1.000
_cell.angle_alpha   90.00
_cell.angle_beta   90.00
_cell.angle_gamma   90.00
#
_symmetry.space_group_name_H-M   'P 1'
#
loop_
_entity.id
_entity.type
_entity.pdbx_description
1 polymer ?
#
loop_
_entity_poly.entity_id
_entity_poly.type
_entity_poly.pdbx_seq_one_letter_code
_entity_poly.pdbx_strand_id
1 'polypeptide(L)'
;MTGWDITPSGVESILSLVGLAADDLGKDVKGYGTSVQEAAWSAGTISGPYCGTAPEGPVSAAVANFVSNTEGQITFIAARIKKTMDGTVKATTEYVEGDLTMAARAQREASKAPTPAELHAVEQPADHNGGGSSRRDRSGRYTAVHR
;
A
#
# COMPACT_ATOMS: atom_id res chain seq x y z
N MET A 1 -27.98 -13.16 -22.49
CA MET A 1 -26.78 -13.97 -22.18
C MET A 1 -26.09 -13.28 -21.01
N THR A 2 -25.95 -13.96 -19.88
CA THR A 2 -25.25 -13.38 -18.73
C THR A 2 -23.78 -13.26 -19.13
N GLY A 3 -23.27 -12.04 -19.37
CA GLY A 3 -21.87 -11.80 -19.74
C GLY A 3 -20.85 -12.11 -18.63
N TRP A 4 -21.32 -12.76 -17.56
CA TRP A 4 -20.56 -13.22 -16.42
C TRP A 4 -20.53 -14.74 -16.48
N ASP A 5 -19.36 -15.27 -16.80
CA ASP A 5 -19.00 -16.68 -16.68
C ASP A 5 -17.64 -16.71 -15.98
N ILE A 6 -17.66 -16.55 -14.65
CA ILE A 6 -16.46 -16.53 -13.83
C ILE A 6 -16.37 -17.80 -12.99
N THR A 7 -15.16 -18.34 -12.88
CA THR A 7 -14.85 -19.46 -11.99
C THR A 7 -14.26 -18.90 -10.69
N PRO A 8 -14.95 -19.00 -9.53
CA PRO A 8 -14.46 -18.40 -8.28
C PRO A 8 -13.05 -18.84 -7.89
N SER A 9 -12.70 -20.11 -8.08
CA SER A 9 -11.35 -20.63 -7.83
C SER A 9 -10.30 -20.08 -8.81
N GLY A 10 -10.70 -19.77 -10.05
CA GLY A 10 -9.85 -19.08 -11.01
C GLY A 10 -9.56 -17.65 -10.58
N VAL A 11 -10.58 -16.94 -10.06
CA VAL A 11 -10.40 -15.59 -9.51
C VAL A 11 -9.50 -15.61 -8.27
N GLU A 12 -9.69 -16.57 -7.36
CA GLU A 12 -8.85 -16.74 -6.19
C GLU A 12 -7.37 -16.96 -6.57
N SER A 13 -7.11 -17.79 -7.58
CA SER A 13 -5.75 -18.00 -8.10
C SER A 13 -5.12 -16.71 -8.61
N ILE A 14 -5.85 -15.89 -9.37
CA ILE A 14 -5.35 -14.59 -9.84
C ILE A 14 -5.12 -13.62 -8.68
N LEU A 15 -6.03 -13.57 -7.70
CA LEU A 15 -5.86 -12.73 -6.52
C LEU A 15 -4.61 -13.10 -5.71
N SER A 16 -4.31 -14.39 -5.61
CA SER A 16 -3.08 -14.89 -4.99
C SER A 16 -1.82 -14.42 -5.74
N LEU A 17 -1.81 -14.52 -7.07
CA LEU A 17 -0.70 -14.03 -7.89
C LEU A 17 -0.51 -12.51 -7.77
N VAL A 18 -1.60 -11.74 -7.74
CA VAL A 18 -1.54 -10.29 -7.53
C VAL A 18 -1.03 -9.97 -6.12
N GLY A 19 -1.43 -10.74 -5.11
CA GLY A 19 -0.90 -10.62 -3.74
C GLY A 19 0.62 -10.80 -3.68
N LEU A 20 1.14 -11.85 -4.32
CA LEU A 20 2.59 -12.09 -4.41
C LEU A 20 3.31 -10.94 -5.13
N ALA A 21 2.76 -10.47 -6.25
CA ALA A 21 3.32 -9.34 -6.98
C ALA A 21 3.28 -8.03 -6.16
N ALA A 22 2.24 -7.82 -5.35
CA ALA A 22 2.13 -6.67 -4.45
C ALA A 22 3.15 -6.75 -3.31
N ASP A 23 3.39 -7.94 -2.77
CA ASP A 23 4.43 -8.17 -1.76
C ASP A 23 5.83 -7.92 -2.32
N ASP A 24 6.11 -8.40 -3.53
CA ASP A 24 7.38 -8.16 -4.21
C ASP A 24 7.57 -6.68 -4.56
N LEU A 25 6.53 -6.00 -5.06
CA LEU A 25 6.55 -4.55 -5.25
C LEU A 25 6.84 -3.81 -3.93
N GLY A 26 6.27 -4.25 -2.81
CA GLY A 26 6.54 -3.69 -1.50
C GLY A 26 8.00 -3.86 -1.05
N LYS A 27 8.66 -4.97 -1.41
CA LYS A 27 10.10 -5.18 -1.17
C LYS A 27 10.94 -4.28 -2.07
N ASP A 28 10.58 -4.17 -3.35
CA ASP A 28 11.30 -3.33 -4.32
C ASP A 28 11.22 -1.85 -3.97
N VAL A 29 10.06 -1.37 -3.51
CA VAL A 29 9.90 0.01 -3.02
C VAL A 29 10.80 0.28 -1.81
N LYS A 30 10.91 -0.67 -0.87
CA LYS A 30 11.83 -0.54 0.28
C LYS A 30 13.29 -0.53 -0.19
N GLY A 31 13.65 -1.42 -1.11
CA GLY A 31 14.98 -1.47 -1.71
C GLY A 31 15.34 -0.17 -2.43
N TYR A 32 14.40 0.37 -3.21
CA TYR A 32 14.53 1.67 -3.86
C TYR A 32 14.79 2.79 -2.84
N GLY A 33 14.02 2.85 -1.74
CA GLY A 33 14.25 3.81 -0.66
C GLY A 33 15.68 3.76 -0.11
N THR A 34 16.18 2.55 0.18
CA THR A 34 17.55 2.34 0.65
C THR A 34 18.59 2.77 -0.39
N SER A 35 18.45 2.33 -1.65
CA SER A 35 19.40 2.66 -2.72
C SER A 35 19.47 4.15 -2.99
N VAL A 36 18.34 4.85 -2.90
CA VAL A 36 18.32 6.29 -3.12
C VAL A 36 18.96 7.05 -1.95
N GLN A 37 18.76 6.60 -0.71
CA GLN A 37 19.45 7.15 0.45
C GLN A 37 20.98 6.97 0.34
N GLU A 38 21.43 5.78 -0.06
CA GLU A 38 22.86 5.48 -0.30
C GLU A 38 23.45 6.32 -1.44
N ALA A 39 22.70 6.50 -2.53
CA ALA A 39 23.10 7.33 -3.65
C ALA A 39 23.24 8.80 -3.23
N ALA A 40 22.29 9.32 -2.43
CA ALA A 40 22.34 10.69 -1.92
C ALA A 40 23.57 10.90 -1.02
N TRP A 41 23.90 9.96 -0.13
CA TRP A 41 25.12 10.02 0.69
C TRP A 41 26.41 9.92 -0.14
N SER A 42 26.40 9.10 -1.19
CA SER A 42 27.57 8.88 -2.05
C SER A 42 27.81 10.02 -3.06
N ALA A 43 26.83 10.89 -3.28
CA ALA A 43 26.89 11.96 -4.28
C ALA A 43 27.91 13.08 -3.96
N GLY A 44 28.51 13.04 -2.78
CA GLY A 44 29.52 14.01 -2.35
C GLY A 44 28.94 15.40 -2.07
N THR A 45 29.81 16.31 -1.67
CA THR A 45 29.46 17.71 -1.38
C THR A 45 30.24 18.64 -2.31
N ILE A 46 29.75 19.87 -2.49
CA ILE A 46 30.54 20.90 -3.17
C ILE A 46 31.69 21.33 -2.24
N SER A 47 32.92 21.25 -2.74
CA SER A 47 34.06 21.87 -2.08
C SER A 47 34.00 23.39 -2.27
N GLY A 48 33.80 24.12 -1.17
CA GLY A 48 33.89 25.59 -1.09
C GLY A 48 34.63 25.98 0.19
N PRO A 49 34.95 27.27 0.42
CA PRO A 49 35.65 27.73 1.61
C PRO A 49 34.70 27.71 2.82
N TYR A 50 34.24 26.52 3.18
CA TYR A 50 33.41 26.28 4.35
C TYR A 50 34.31 25.90 5.52
N CYS A 51 34.29 26.72 6.57
CA CYS A 51 34.88 26.35 7.85
C CYS A 51 33.89 25.45 8.61
N GLY A 52 33.79 24.15 8.25
CA GLY A 52 32.89 23.21 8.92
C GLY A 52 32.40 22.06 8.03
N THR A 53 31.35 21.35 8.49
CA THR A 53 30.69 20.29 7.70
C THR A 53 30.18 20.88 6.39
N ALA A 54 30.61 20.29 5.27
CA ALA A 54 30.17 20.73 3.95
C ALA A 54 28.65 20.53 3.80
N PRO A 55 27.92 21.51 3.25
CA PRO A 55 26.49 21.37 3.00
C PRO A 55 26.21 20.20 2.05
N GLU A 56 25.03 19.58 2.20
CA GLU A 56 24.51 18.58 1.25
C GLU A 56 24.68 19.08 -0.19
N GLY A 57 25.25 18.22 -1.05
CA GLY A 57 25.53 18.57 -2.43
C GLY A 57 24.25 18.79 -3.23
N PRO A 58 24.31 19.54 -4.34
CA PRO A 58 23.14 19.75 -5.20
C PRO A 58 22.53 18.44 -5.73
N VAL A 59 23.35 17.39 -5.88
CA VAL A 59 22.90 16.07 -6.31
C VAL A 59 22.10 15.36 -5.21
N SER A 60 22.53 15.40 -3.94
CA SER A 60 21.77 14.78 -2.85
C SER A 60 20.40 15.47 -2.67
N ALA A 61 20.36 16.80 -2.78
CA ALA A 61 19.11 17.57 -2.75
C ALA A 61 18.18 17.24 -3.94
N ALA A 62 18.72 17.09 -5.15
CA ALA A 62 17.93 16.70 -6.32
C ALA A 62 17.33 15.29 -6.17
N VAL A 63 18.12 14.37 -5.63
CA VAL A 63 17.70 13.00 -5.34
C VAL A 63 16.59 12.96 -4.29
N ALA A 64 16.73 13.72 -3.20
CA ALA A 64 15.68 13.84 -2.19
C ALA A 64 14.36 14.38 -2.78
N ASN A 65 14.44 15.45 -3.58
CA ASN A 65 13.27 16.00 -4.27
C ASN A 65 12.61 15.00 -5.23
N PHE A 66 13.41 14.20 -5.95
CA PHE A 66 12.88 13.16 -6.84
C PHE A 66 12.10 12.09 -6.07
N VAL A 67 12.61 11.64 -4.92
CA VAL A 67 11.93 10.67 -4.06
C VAL A 67 10.64 11.25 -3.52
N SER A 68 10.66 12.44 -2.93
CA SER A 68 9.46 13.09 -2.40
C SER A 68 8.38 13.27 -3.47
N ASN A 69 8.77 13.56 -4.72
CA ASN A 69 7.83 13.66 -5.83
C ASN A 69 7.29 12.29 -6.31
N THR A 70 8.00 11.20 -6.03
CA THR A 70 7.64 9.84 -6.45
C THR A 70 6.81 9.12 -5.39
N GLU A 71 6.93 9.48 -4.11
CA GLU A 71 6.18 8.91 -2.98
C GLU A 71 4.67 8.87 -3.25
N GLY A 72 4.09 9.98 -3.72
CA GLY A 72 2.66 10.04 -4.03
C GLY A 72 2.23 9.06 -5.13
N GLN A 73 3.10 8.78 -6.11
CA GLN A 73 2.82 7.81 -7.17
C GLN A 73 2.87 6.37 -6.64
N ILE A 74 3.83 6.07 -5.77
CA ILE A 74 3.96 4.77 -5.11
C ILE A 74 2.72 4.51 -4.23
N THR A 75 2.33 5.48 -3.40
CA THR A 75 1.11 5.40 -2.57
C THR A 75 -0.14 5.19 -3.44
N PHE A 76 -0.25 5.91 -4.56
CA PHE A 76 -1.38 5.74 -5.48
C PHE A 76 -1.45 4.33 -6.08
N ILE A 77 -0.31 3.76 -6.51
CA ILE A 77 -0.25 2.40 -7.05
C ILE A 77 -0.68 1.39 -5.97
N ALA A 78 -0.16 1.51 -4.75
CA ALA A 78 -0.51 0.62 -3.65
C ALA A 78 -2.02 0.67 -3.34
N ALA A 79 -2.60 1.87 -3.23
CA ALA A 79 -4.03 2.05 -3.01
C ALA A 79 -4.87 1.47 -4.15
N ARG A 80 -4.42 1.63 -5.40
CA ARG A 80 -5.12 1.10 -6.58
C ARG A 80 -5.09 -0.42 -6.64
N ILE A 81 -3.96 -1.04 -6.31
CA ILE A 81 -3.84 -2.50 -6.21
C ILE A 81 -4.84 -3.01 -5.17
N LYS A 82 -4.79 -2.46 -3.95
CA LYS A 82 -5.70 -2.84 -2.87
C LYS A 82 -7.17 -2.69 -3.26
N LYS A 83 -7.57 -1.51 -3.79
CA LYS A 83 -8.94 -1.25 -4.24
C LYS A 83 -9.42 -2.24 -5.30
N THR A 84 -8.55 -2.58 -6.24
CA THR A 84 -8.87 -3.53 -7.31
C THR A 84 -9.05 -4.94 -6.76
N MET A 85 -8.18 -5.38 -5.84
CA MET A 85 -8.31 -6.68 -5.19
C MET A 85 -9.60 -6.79 -4.37
N ASP A 86 -9.86 -5.81 -3.49
CA ASP A 86 -11.06 -5.78 -2.66
C ASP A 86 -12.34 -5.76 -3.52
N GLY A 87 -12.33 -4.96 -4.60
CA GLY A 87 -13.44 -4.89 -5.54
C GLY A 87 -13.65 -6.17 -6.35
N THR A 88 -12.58 -6.90 -6.66
CA THR A 88 -12.64 -8.21 -7.34
C THR A 88 -13.21 -9.29 -6.42
N VAL A 89 -12.78 -9.31 -5.15
CA VAL A 89 -13.38 -10.16 -4.11
C VAL A 89 -14.88 -9.87 -4.02
N LYS A 90 -15.25 -8.60 -3.84
CA LYS A 90 -16.66 -8.19 -3.75
C LYS A 90 -17.47 -8.59 -4.98
N ALA A 91 -16.97 -8.30 -6.18
CA ALA A 91 -17.69 -8.65 -7.41
C ALA A 91 -17.92 -10.17 -7.54
N THR A 92 -16.96 -10.98 -7.10
CA THR A 92 -17.06 -12.44 -7.13
C THR A 92 -18.06 -12.95 -6.08
N THR A 93 -18.07 -12.37 -4.88
CA THR A 93 -19.07 -12.66 -3.84
C THR A 93 -20.49 -12.41 -4.36
N GLU A 94 -20.74 -11.21 -4.90
CA GLU A 94 -22.07 -10.84 -5.42
C GLU A 94 -22.48 -11.72 -6.62
N TYR A 95 -21.52 -12.13 -7.46
CA TYR A 95 -21.77 -13.09 -8.54
C TYR A 95 -22.19 -14.46 -8.01
N VAL A 96 -21.49 -14.99 -7.00
CA VAL A 96 -21.82 -16.28 -6.37
C VAL A 96 -23.19 -16.24 -5.69
N GLU A 97 -23.56 -15.08 -5.12
CA GLU A 97 -24.88 -14.85 -4.53
C GLU A 97 -25.99 -14.64 -5.58
N GLY A 98 -25.63 -14.52 -6.86
CA GLY A 98 -26.55 -14.35 -7.97
C GLY A 98 -26.98 -12.91 -8.25
N ASP A 99 -26.43 -11.91 -7.54
CA ASP A 99 -26.68 -10.49 -7.79
C ASP A 99 -25.68 -9.93 -8.81
N LEU A 100 -25.98 -10.20 -10.09
CA LEU A 100 -25.17 -9.74 -11.21
C LEU A 100 -25.13 -8.20 -11.33
N THR A 101 -26.12 -7.49 -10.78
CA THR A 101 -26.16 -6.03 -10.82
C THR A 101 -25.16 -5.45 -9.82
N MET A 102 -25.13 -6.00 -8.61
CA MET A 102 -24.18 -5.64 -7.58
C MET A 102 -22.77 -6.09 -7.93
N ALA A 103 -22.60 -7.28 -8.54
CA ALA A 103 -21.32 -7.73 -9.08
C ALA A 103 -20.76 -6.72 -10.11
N ALA A 104 -21.58 -6.32 -11.09
CA ALA A 104 -21.17 -5.36 -12.10
C ALA A 104 -20.93 -3.95 -11.52
N ARG A 105 -21.67 -3.56 -10.48
CA ARG A 105 -21.41 -2.32 -9.76
C ARG A 105 -20.08 -2.38 -9.02
N ALA A 106 -19.79 -3.45 -8.29
CA ALA A 106 -18.54 -3.65 -7.57
C ALA A 106 -17.34 -3.57 -8.51
N GLN A 107 -17.41 -4.24 -9.67
CA GLN A 107 -16.37 -4.16 -10.70
C GLN A 107 -16.17 -2.73 -11.23
N ARG A 108 -17.25 -1.99 -11.51
CA ARG A 108 -17.16 -0.59 -11.96
C ARG A 108 -16.61 0.34 -10.89
N GLU A 109 -16.88 0.09 -9.62
CA GLU A 109 -16.29 0.87 -8.52
C GLU A 109 -14.80 0.54 -8.33
N ALA A 110 -14.41 -0.72 -8.49
CA ALA A 110 -13.03 -1.18 -8.40
C ALA A 110 -12.10 -0.53 -9.43
N SER A 111 -12.62 -0.22 -10.63
CA SER A 111 -11.82 0.38 -11.72
C SER A 111 -11.58 1.88 -11.57
N LYS A 112 -12.28 2.55 -10.65
CA LYS A 112 -12.11 3.98 -10.39
C LYS A 112 -10.79 4.25 -9.68
N ALA A 113 -10.32 5.49 -9.78
CA ALA A 113 -9.19 5.94 -8.99
C ALA A 113 -9.46 5.79 -7.48
N PRO A 114 -8.42 5.52 -6.67
CA PRO A 114 -8.51 5.62 -5.23
C PRO A 114 -9.01 6.99 -4.79
N THR A 115 -9.90 6.97 -3.81
CA THR A 115 -10.38 8.15 -3.10
C THR A 115 -9.31 8.64 -2.11
N PRO A 116 -9.38 9.89 -1.63
CA PRO A 116 -8.47 10.38 -0.59
C PRO A 116 -8.41 9.48 0.65
N ALA A 117 -9.56 8.95 1.08
CA ALA A 117 -9.62 8.03 2.22
C ALA A 117 -8.86 6.71 1.94
N GLU A 118 -8.95 6.17 0.73
CA GLU A 118 -8.23 4.95 0.34
C GLU A 118 -6.71 5.18 0.21
N LEU A 119 -6.29 6.39 -0.18
CA LEU A 119 -4.87 6.78 -0.18
C LEU A 119 -4.33 6.85 1.25
N HIS A 120 -5.04 7.49 2.18
CA HIS A 120 -4.61 7.56 3.57
C HIS A 120 -4.62 6.20 4.30
N ALA A 121 -5.46 5.27 3.85
CA ALA A 121 -5.55 3.93 4.42
C ALA A 121 -4.35 3.04 4.09
N VAL A 122 -3.59 3.33 3.02
CA VAL A 122 -2.35 2.60 2.70
C VAL A 122 -1.11 3.25 3.32
N GLU A 123 -1.18 4.53 3.67
CA GLU A 123 -0.11 5.24 4.42
C GLU A 123 -0.07 4.83 5.88
N GLN A 124 -1.25 4.57 6.46
CA GLN A 124 -1.36 4.04 7.81
C GLN A 124 -1.12 2.53 7.75
N PRO A 125 -0.15 1.98 8.52
CA PRO A 125 -0.07 0.54 8.67
C PRO A 125 -1.42 0.04 9.18
N ALA A 126 -2.02 -0.91 8.47
CA ALA A 126 -3.21 -1.59 8.96
C ALA A 126 -2.86 -2.11 10.36
N ASP A 127 -3.53 -1.61 11.39
CA ASP A 127 -3.45 -2.17 12.73
C ASP A 127 -3.73 -3.67 12.60
N HIS A 128 -2.67 -4.49 12.57
CA HIS A 128 -2.74 -5.92 12.75
C HIS A 128 -3.01 -6.17 14.23
N ASN A 129 -4.13 -5.66 14.72
CA ASN A 129 -4.64 -5.98 16.05
C ASN A 129 -5.46 -7.26 15.92
N GLY A 130 -4.74 -8.36 15.70
CA GLY A 130 -5.27 -9.69 15.94
C GLY A 130 -5.68 -9.80 17.41
N GLY A 131 -7.00 -9.90 17.63
CA GLY A 131 -7.62 -10.53 18.80
C GLY A 131 -6.95 -10.34 20.16
N GLY A 132 -7.15 -9.18 20.78
CA GLY A 132 -6.80 -8.97 22.19
C GLY A 132 -7.56 -7.81 22.79
N SER A 133 -8.81 -8.04 23.21
CA SER A 133 -9.59 -7.02 23.92
C SER A 133 -9.02 -6.77 25.31
N SER A 134 -7.99 -5.92 25.43
CA SER A 134 -7.53 -5.40 26.71
C SER A 134 -8.35 -4.18 27.10
N ARG A 135 -9.29 -4.35 28.04
CA ARG A 135 -9.91 -3.23 28.75
C ARG A 135 -8.95 -2.74 29.84
N ARG A 136 -8.60 -1.45 29.80
CA ARG A 136 -7.88 -0.79 30.91
C ARG A 136 -8.81 -0.67 32.12
N ASP A 137 -8.42 -1.26 33.24
CA ASP A 137 -8.95 -0.88 34.55
C ASP A 137 -8.41 0.51 34.94
N ARG A 138 -9.18 1.23 35.75
CA ARG A 138 -8.90 2.55 36.34
C ARG A 138 -7.58 2.62 37.15
N SER A 139 -6.91 1.48 37.37
CA SER A 139 -5.59 1.36 38.00
C SER A 139 -4.40 1.19 37.02
N GLY A 140 -4.65 1.20 35.70
CA GLY A 140 -3.59 1.26 34.68
C GLY A 140 -2.81 -0.04 34.41
N ARG A 141 -3.28 -1.20 34.87
CA ARG A 141 -2.65 -2.50 34.60
C ARG A 141 -3.41 -3.31 33.54
N TYR A 142 -2.68 -3.92 32.62
CA TYR A 142 -3.19 -4.84 31.60
C TYR A 142 -3.32 -6.25 32.18
N THR A 143 -4.53 -6.82 32.19
CA THR A 143 -4.74 -8.25 32.46
C THR A 143 -5.26 -8.94 31.20
N ALA A 144 -4.60 -10.03 30.81
CA ALA A 144 -5.03 -10.88 29.71
C ALA A 144 -6.24 -11.72 30.14
N VAL A 145 -7.32 -11.68 29.37
CA VAL A 145 -8.50 -12.53 29.59
C VAL A 145 -8.39 -13.71 28.62
N HIS A 146 -8.05 -14.89 29.12
CA HIS A 146 -8.21 -16.13 28.36
C HIS A 146 -9.68 -16.52 28.33
N ARG A 147 -10.22 -16.77 27.14
CA ARG A 147 -11.50 -17.44 26.93
C ARG A 147 -11.27 -18.66 26.06
#